data_AF-C1FRC7-F1
#
_entry.id   AF-C1FRC7-F1
#
_cell.length_a   1.000
_cell.length_b   1.000
_cell.length_c   1.000
_cell.angle_alpha   90.00
_cell.angle_beta   90.00
_cell.angle_gamma   90.00
#
_symmetry.space_group_name_H-M   'P 1'
#
loop_
_entity.id
_entity.type
_entity.pdbx_description
1 polymer ?
#
loop_
_entity_poly.entity_id
_entity_poly.type
_entity_poly.pdbx_seq_one_letter_code
_entity_poly.pdbx_strand_id
1 'polypeptide(L)' 'MGIWIRSKGKDVLVNCKNIEVDGLSVYGSHYFLGEYSTEGRALEVLDMIEDRIMKGNKFDDIYNGKRTTRDFVFQMPQE' A
#
# COMPACT_ATOMS: atom_id res chain seq x y z
N MET A 1 5.48 -5.10 -11.71
CA MET A 1 5.62 -3.85 -10.93
C MET A 1 5.03 -4.10 -9.55
N GLY A 2 5.62 -3.54 -8.49
CA GLY A 2 5.10 -3.68 -7.12
C GLY A 2 4.86 -2.31 -6.49
N ILE A 3 4.02 -2.26 -5.46
CA ILE A 3 3.72 -1.03 -4.69
C ILE A 3 4.35 -1.14 -3.30
N TRP A 4 4.95 -0.05 -2.82
CA TRP A 4 5.40 0.01 -1.43
C TRP A 4 4.21 0.27 -0.52
N ILE A 5 4.03 -0.58 0.49
CA ILE A 5 2.97 -0.44 1.49
C ILE A 5 3.59 -0.40 2.87
N ARG A 6 3.18 0.57 3.68
CA ARG A 6 3.46 0.64 5.10
C ARG A 6 2.25 0.13 5.88
N SER A 7 2.46 -0.83 6.77
CA SER A 7 1.40 -1.46 7.56
C SER A 7 0.64 -0.45 8.40
N LYS A 8 -0.58 -0.85 8.82
CA LYS A 8 -1.46 -0.09 9.71
C LYS A 8 -0.76 0.20 11.03
N GLY A 9 -0.03 -0.78 11.58
CA GLY A 9 0.80 -0.64 12.79
C GLY A 9 2.09 0.18 12.60
N LYS A 10 2.42 0.56 11.35
CA LYS A 10 3.62 1.34 10.96
C LYS A 10 4.96 0.63 11.21
N ASP A 11 4.92 -0.66 11.50
CA ASP A 11 6.02 -1.56 11.84
C ASP A 11 6.58 -2.36 10.64
N VAL A 12 5.81 -2.49 9.56
CA VAL A 12 6.22 -3.16 8.32
C VAL A 12 6.22 -2.18 7.17
N LEU A 13 7.29 -2.21 6.36
CA LEU A 13 7.38 -1.53 5.07
C LEU A 13 7.83 -2.56 4.03
N VAL A 14 6.97 -2.86 3.07
CA VAL A 14 7.18 -3.97 2.12
C VAL A 14 6.80 -3.56 0.70
N ASN A 15 7.55 -4.05 -0.29
CA ASN A 15 7.19 -3.92 -1.70
C ASN A 15 6.33 -5.12 -2.11
N CYS A 16 5.04 -4.87 -2.32
CA CYS A 16 4.07 -5.90 -2.61
C CYS A 16 3.91 -6.09 -4.12
N LYS A 17 4.03 -7.33 -4.58
CA LYS A 17 3.65 -7.75 -5.95
C LYS A 17 2.24 -8.34 -6.02
N ASN A 18 1.74 -8.79 -4.87
CA ASN A 18 0.40 -9.31 -4.65
C ASN A 18 -0.09 -8.75 -3.31
N ILE A 19 -1.37 -8.38 -3.26
CA ILE A 19 -2.12 -8.02 -2.06
C ILE A 19 -3.38 -8.90 -2.04
N GLU A 20 -3.72 -9.44 -0.88
CA GLU A 20 -4.91 -10.26 -0.67
C GLU A 20 -5.62 -9.86 0.63
N VAL A 21 -6.93 -10.10 0.67
CA VAL A 21 -7.76 -9.95 1.86
C VAL A 21 -8.21 -11.33 2.28
N ASP A 22 -8.02 -11.64 3.56
CA ASP A 22 -8.51 -12.86 4.20
C ASP A 22 -9.37 -12.47 5.41
N GLY A 23 -10.69 -12.46 5.20
CA GLY A 23 -11.67 -11.96 6.15
C GLY A 23 -11.42 -10.50 6.53
N LEU A 24 -10.94 -10.27 7.76
CA LEU A 24 -10.67 -8.93 8.30
C LEU A 24 -9.25 -8.44 8.02
N SER A 25 -8.36 -9.34 7.61
CA SER A 25 -6.93 -9.09 7.49
C SER A 25 -6.51 -8.81 6.05
N VAL A 26 -5.59 -7.86 5.89
CA VAL A 26 -4.95 -7.55 4.61
C VAL A 26 -3.51 -8.01 4.64
N TYR A 27 -3.11 -8.76 3.62
CA TYR A 27 -1.76 -9.28 3.45
C TYR A 27 -1.13 -8.75 2.16
N GLY A 28 0.18 -8.53 2.20
CA GLY A 28 0.97 -8.12 1.06
C GLY A 28 2.22 -8.95 0.93
N SER A 29 2.30 -9.78 -0.11
CA SER A 29 3.43 -10.69 -0.33
C SER A 29 3.78 -11.53 0.92
N HIS A 30 2.74 -12.10 1.54
CA HIS A 30 2.78 -12.90 2.78
C HIS A 30 3.09 -12.14 4.07
N TYR A 31 3.17 -10.81 4.04
CA TYR A 31 3.28 -9.99 5.26
C TYR A 31 1.92 -9.47 5.69
N PHE A 32 1.65 -9.54 6.99
CA PHE A 32 0.49 -8.89 7.58
C PHE A 32 0.62 -7.37 7.46
N LEU A 33 -0.37 -6.73 6.83
CA LEU A 33 -0.39 -5.27 6.64
C LEU A 33 -1.35 -4.57 7.60
N GLY A 34 -2.37 -5.27 8.09
CA GLY A 34 -3.32 -4.76 9.06
C GLY A 34 -4.63 -5.53 9.05
N GLU A 35 -5.42 -5.32 10.09
CA GLU A 35 -6.76 -5.87 10.26
C GLU A 35 -7.77 -4.74 10.38
N TYR A 36 -9.01 -4.94 9.91
CA TYR A 36 -10.11 -3.97 9.96
C TYR A 36 -11.35 -4.56 10.62
N SER A 37 -12.19 -3.70 11.18
CA SER A 37 -13.40 -4.10 11.93
C SER A 37 -14.42 -4.91 11.15
N THR A 38 -14.45 -4.79 9.81
CA THR A 38 -15.33 -5.56 8.93
C THR A 38 -14.61 -6.00 7.67
N GLU A 39 -15.05 -7.11 7.09
CA GLU A 39 -14.55 -7.61 5.80
C GLU A 39 -14.78 -6.57 4.69
N GLY A 40 -15.95 -5.92 4.68
CA GLY A 40 -16.24 -4.83 3.76
C GLY A 40 -15.21 -3.70 3.85
N ARG A 41 -14.77 -3.34 5.06
CA ARG A 41 -13.71 -2.34 5.23
C ARG A 41 -12.35 -2.83 4.72
N ALA A 42 -12.01 -4.09 4.94
CA ALA A 42 -10.77 -4.66 4.41
C ALA A 42 -10.76 -4.65 2.87
N LEU A 43 -11.89 -4.98 2.23
CA LEU A 43 -12.08 -4.90 0.78
C LEU A 43 -12.01 -3.46 0.26
N GLU A 44 -12.62 -2.48 0.93
CA GLU A 44 -12.48 -1.06 0.56
C GLU A 44 -11.01 -0.61 0.57
N VAL A 45 -10.20 -1.11 1.52
CA VAL A 45 -8.77 -0.79 1.55
C VAL A 45 -8.03 -1.44 0.38
N LEU A 46 -8.42 -2.64 -0.03
CA LEU A 46 -7.91 -3.25 -1.26
C LEU A 46 -8.25 -2.39 -2.49
N ASP A 47 -9.48 -1.89 -2.61
CA ASP A 47 -9.90 -0.99 -3.69
C ASP A 47 -9.08 0.32 -3.69
N MET A 48 -8.77 0.88 -2.51
CA MET A 48 -7.90 2.06 -2.39
C MET A 48 -6.47 1.80 -2.88
N ILE A 49 -5.94 0.61 -2.60
CA ILE A 49 -4.61 0.20 -3.07
C ILE A 49 -4.64 0.03 -4.60
N GLU A 50 -5.68 -0.60 -5.14
CA GLU A 50 -5.87 -0.77 -6.58
C GLU A 50 -5.95 0.59 -7.30
N ASP A 51 -6.81 1.49 -6.84
CA ASP A 51 -6.94 2.85 -7.39
C ASP A 51 -5.58 3.58 -7.37
N ARG A 52 -4.79 3.39 -6.32
CA ARG A 52 -3.45 3.98 -6.25
C ARG A 52 -2.49 3.39 -7.29
N ILE A 53 -2.56 2.08 -7.52
CA ILE A 53 -1.76 1.41 -8.55
C ILE A 53 -2.16 1.95 -9.93
N MET A 54 -3.46 2.08 -10.21
CA MET A 54 -3.99 2.60 -11.48
C MET A 54 -3.55 4.05 -11.76
N LYS A 55 -3.48 4.89 -10.73
CA LYS A 55 -2.99 6.28 -10.84
C LYS A 55 -1.49 6.40 -11.10
N GLY A 56 -0.75 5.29 -11.00
CA GLY A 56 0.70 5.27 -11.07
C GLY A 56 1.34 5.46 -9.69
N ASN A 57 2.35 4.63 -9.43
CA ASN A 57 3.07 4.56 -8.16
C ASN A 57 4.49 5.13 -8.25
N LYS A 58 4.84 5.80 -9.35
CA LYS A 58 6.11 6.52 -9.54
C LYS A 58 5.82 7.96 -9.91
N PHE A 59 6.57 8.89 -9.35
CA PHE A 59 6.47 10.30 -9.68
C PHE A 59 7.86 10.93 -9.72
N ASP A 60 8.00 11.98 -10.50
CA ASP A 60 9.25 12.72 -10.58
C ASP A 60 9.30 13.81 -9.51
N ASP A 61 10.43 13.91 -8.84
CA ASP A 61 10.74 14.97 -7.89
C ASP A 61 12.06 15.64 -8.28
N ILE A 62 12.21 16.92 -7.97
CA ILE A 62 13.46 17.65 -8.16
C ILE A 62 14.12 17.76 -6.79
N TYR A 63 15.09 16.88 -6.54
CA TYR A 63 15.88 16.91 -5.32
C TYR A 63 17.29 17.38 -5.62
N ASN A 64 17.71 18.47 -4.96
CA ASN A 64 19.04 19.07 -5.12
C ASN A 64 19.41 19.37 -6.60
N GLY A 65 18.44 19.90 -7.37
CA GLY A 65 18.63 20.25 -8.78
C GLY A 65 18.71 19.07 -9.76
N LYS A 66 18.55 17.83 -9.29
CA LYS A 66 18.46 16.63 -10.13
C LYS A 66 17.04 16.07 -10.12
N ARG A 67 16.55 15.68 -11.30
CA ARG A 67 15.28 14.94 -11.44
C ARG A 67 15.50 13.52 -10.92
N THR A 68 14.72 13.12 -9.93
CA THR A 68 14.74 11.79 -9.33
C THR A 68 13.34 11.20 -9.39
N THR A 69 13.20 10.00 -9.93
CA THR A 69 11.94 9.25 -9.87
C THR A 69 11.83 8.59 -8.49
N ARG A 70 10.75 8.88 -7.77
CA ARG A 70 10.44 8.32 -6.46
C ARG A 70 9.27 7.35 -6.57
N ASP A 71 9.32 6.31 -5.74
CA ASP A 71 8.18 5.43 -5.55
C ASP A 71 7.23 6.02 -4.51
N PHE A 72 5.93 5.86 -4.76
CA PHE A 72 4.91 6.16 -3.77
C PHE A 72 4.81 5.04 -2.75
N VAL A 73 4.75 5.42 -1.47
CA VAL A 73 4.48 4.51 -0.36
C VAL A 73 3.02 4.68 0.05
N PHE A 74 2.21 3.66 -0.16
CA PHE A 74 0.84 3.61 0.34
C PHE A 74 0.88 3.35 1.85
N GLN A 75 0.26 4.25 2.61
CA GLN A 75 0.09 4.08 4.05
C GLN A 75 -1.27 3.43 4.30
N MET A 76 -1.29 2.26 4.93
CA MET A 76 -2.55 1.62 5.32
C MET A 76 -3.36 2.58 6.20
N PRO A 77 -4.66 2.81 5.87
CA PRO A 77 -5.49 3.75 6.60
C PRO A 77 -5.67 3.28 8.04
N GLN A 78 -5.68 4.26 8.93
CA GLN A 78 -6.14 4.09 10.31
C GLN A 78 -7.67 4.11 10.33
N GLU A 79 -8.26 3.58 11.39
CA GLU A 79 -9.70 3.74 11.65
C GLU A 79 -10.02 5.14 12.17
#